data_AF-A0A519GV38-F1
#
_entry.id   AF-A0A519GV38-F1
#
_cell.length_a   1.000
_cell.length_b   1.000
_cell.length_c   1.000
_cell.angle_alpha   90.00
_cell.angle_beta   90.00
_cell.angle_gamma   90.00
#
_symmetry.space_group_name_H-M   'P 1'
#
loop_
_entity.id
_entity.type
_entity.pdbx_description
1 polymer ?
#
loop_
_entity_poly.entity_id
_entity_poly.type
_entity_poly.pdbx_seq_one_letter_code
_entity_poly.pdbx_strand_id
1 'polypeptide(L)'
;MNTPTASSRLPFLDGLRVAAFALLIPYHVGMYYVTWDWHVKSPAASGALEPFMQLSSPWRLGLLFLIAGAACQGLFARRGALGTLKDRSLRLLLPLLFGMLVIVTPQAYYEVLTQAPEVLPGDGGYLDFWRFYLTAGKACRGDDCMVMPTWNHLWFLPYLWLYAVLGALAARFIRLGGELRLPTWAWLLLPALPLALLRMFVMLHFPTTHDLV
;
A
#
# COMPACT_ATOMS: atom_id res chain seq x y z
N MET A 1 14.70 -5.37 -42.94
CA MET A 1 14.59 -4.27 -41.96
C MET A 1 13.55 -4.69 -40.93
N ASN A 2 13.97 -5.08 -39.72
CA ASN A 2 13.04 -5.49 -38.67
C ASN A 2 12.67 -4.24 -37.87
N THR A 3 11.47 -3.72 -38.12
CA THR A 3 10.87 -2.65 -37.33
C THR A 3 10.71 -3.17 -35.90
N PRO A 4 11.28 -2.51 -34.87
CA PRO A 4 11.04 -2.92 -33.50
C PRO A 4 9.55 -2.73 -33.23
N THR A 5 8.85 -3.82 -32.90
CA THR A 5 7.45 -3.78 -32.50
C THR A 5 7.34 -2.87 -31.27
N ALA A 6 6.78 -1.68 -31.48
CA ALA A 6 6.49 -0.76 -30.41
C ALA A 6 5.67 -1.51 -29.35
N SER A 7 6.19 -1.56 -28.12
CA SER A 7 5.49 -2.22 -27.02
C SER A 7 4.09 -1.60 -26.91
N SER A 8 3.04 -2.38 -27.18
CA SER A 8 1.67 -1.91 -27.04
C SER A 8 1.41 -1.52 -25.59
N ARG A 9 1.23 -0.22 -25.33
CA ARG A 9 0.77 0.29 -24.04
C ARG A 9 -0.68 -0.17 -23.88
N LEU A 10 -1.01 -0.82 -22.77
CA LEU A 10 -2.35 -1.37 -22.49
C LEU A 10 -3.21 -0.30 -21.80
N PRO A 11 -4.06 0.47 -22.53
CA PRO A 11 -4.71 1.65 -21.96
C PRO A 11 -5.76 1.29 -20.89
N PHE A 12 -6.34 0.09 -20.98
CA PHE A 12 -7.31 -0.40 -19.99
C PHE A 12 -6.68 -0.60 -18.61
N LEU A 13 -5.41 -1.05 -18.53
CA LEU A 13 -4.71 -1.20 -17.23
C LEU A 13 -4.46 0.15 -16.57
N ASP A 14 -4.17 1.16 -17.39
CA ASP A 14 -4.00 2.52 -16.90
C ASP A 14 -5.34 3.12 -16.44
N GLY A 15 -6.43 2.89 -17.19
CA GLY A 15 -7.79 3.29 -16.77
C GLY A 15 -8.23 2.63 -15.47
N LEU A 16 -7.95 1.33 -15.30
CA LEU A 16 -8.27 0.58 -14.09
C LEU A 16 -7.50 1.09 -12.87
N ARG A 17 -6.23 1.45 -13.07
CA ARG A 17 -5.41 2.09 -12.04
C ARG A 17 -5.98 3.46 -11.65
N VAL A 18 -6.36 4.28 -12.62
CA VAL A 18 -6.97 5.60 -12.38
C VAL A 18 -8.27 5.44 -11.61
N ALA A 19 -9.15 4.50 -11.99
CA ALA A 19 -10.39 4.22 -11.29
C ALA A 19 -10.15 3.77 -9.84
N ALA A 20 -9.16 2.88 -9.61
CA ALA A 20 -8.80 2.41 -8.28
C ALA A 20 -8.29 3.55 -7.37
N PHE A 21 -7.46 4.46 -7.90
CA PHE A 21 -7.02 5.64 -7.16
C PHE A 21 -8.12 6.69 -6.98
N ALA A 22 -8.97 6.90 -7.98
CA ALA A 22 -10.12 7.80 -7.88
C ALA A 22 -11.11 7.36 -6.80
N LEU A 23 -11.31 6.06 -6.63
CA LEU A 23 -12.10 5.49 -5.54
C LEU A 23 -11.39 5.56 -4.18
N LEU A 24 -10.05 5.53 -4.17
CA LEU A 24 -9.24 5.59 -2.96
C LEU A 24 -9.36 6.95 -2.24
N ILE A 25 -9.48 8.04 -3.00
CA ILE A 25 -9.61 9.39 -2.44
C ILE A 25 -10.85 9.55 -1.55
N PRO A 26 -12.10 9.32 -2.04
CA PRO A 26 -13.29 9.45 -1.21
C PRO A 26 -13.32 8.40 -0.09
N TYR A 27 -12.67 7.24 -0.28
CA TYR A 27 -12.52 6.27 0.81
C TYR A 27 -11.75 6.87 1.99
N HIS A 28 -10.58 7.49 1.77
CA HIS A 28 -9.81 8.11 2.86
C HIS A 28 -10.52 9.31 3.47
N VAL A 29 -11.23 10.10 2.67
CA VAL A 29 -12.10 11.17 3.19
C VAL A 29 -13.20 10.58 4.09
N GLY A 30 -13.80 9.47 3.68
CA GLY A 30 -14.79 8.74 4.47
C GLY A 30 -14.25 8.20 5.80
N MET A 31 -12.96 7.84 5.88
CA MET A 31 -12.35 7.33 7.13
C MET A 31 -12.38 8.35 8.28
N TYR A 32 -12.47 9.64 7.94
CA TYR A 32 -12.68 10.72 8.92
C TYR A 32 -14.09 10.69 9.56
N TYR A 33 -15.09 10.12 8.89
CA TYR A 33 -16.52 10.17 9.25
C TYR A 33 -17.14 8.81 9.65
N VAL A 34 -16.39 7.72 9.67
CA VAL A 34 -16.86 6.39 10.14
C VAL A 34 -16.70 6.20 11.64
N THR A 35 -17.22 5.14 12.24
CA THR A 35 -17.13 4.92 13.70
C THR A 35 -15.86 4.18 14.16
N TRP A 36 -15.15 3.49 13.26
CA TRP A 36 -13.92 2.77 13.62
C TRP A 36 -12.71 3.70 13.84
N ASP A 37 -11.67 3.14 14.47
CA ASP A 37 -10.43 3.84 14.83
C ASP A 37 -9.66 4.36 13.61
N TRP A 38 -9.17 5.61 13.71
CA TRP A 38 -8.41 6.31 12.68
C TRP A 38 -7.68 7.51 13.28
N HIS A 39 -6.67 8.01 12.58
CA HIS A 39 -5.79 9.10 13.03
C HIS A 39 -6.56 10.32 13.60
N VAL A 40 -7.54 10.86 12.87
CA VAL A 40 -8.36 11.99 13.33
C VAL A 40 -9.82 11.75 12.91
N LYS A 41 -10.78 12.11 13.78
CA LYS A 41 -12.21 11.86 13.58
C LYS A 41 -13.05 13.13 13.68
N SER A 42 -14.11 13.18 12.88
CA SER A 42 -15.17 14.19 13.02
C SER A 42 -16.09 13.87 14.22
N PRO A 43 -16.55 14.88 14.98
CA PRO A 43 -17.65 14.71 15.92
C PRO A 43 -18.97 14.24 15.25
N ALA A 44 -19.10 14.45 13.93
CA ALA A 44 -20.25 14.00 13.13
C ALA A 44 -20.05 12.59 12.51
N ALA A 45 -19.20 11.75 13.11
CA ALA A 45 -18.99 10.40 12.62
C ALA A 45 -20.27 9.55 12.70
N SER A 46 -20.52 8.71 11.69
CA SER A 46 -21.70 7.84 11.62
C SER A 46 -21.42 6.53 10.87
N GLY A 47 -22.21 5.50 11.16
CA GLY A 47 -22.11 4.19 10.50
C GLY A 47 -22.61 4.15 9.05
N ALA A 48 -23.19 5.25 8.53
CA ALA A 48 -23.85 5.25 7.22
C ALA A 48 -22.90 4.96 6.05
N LEU A 49 -21.63 5.37 6.16
CA LEU A 49 -20.62 5.18 5.10
C LEU A 49 -19.93 3.80 5.18
N GLU A 50 -20.02 3.11 6.31
CA GLU A 50 -19.26 1.89 6.57
C GLU A 50 -19.56 0.76 5.58
N PRO A 51 -20.82 0.46 5.19
CA PRO A 51 -21.11 -0.61 4.23
C PRO A 51 -20.44 -0.37 2.87
N PHE A 52 -20.47 0.86 2.36
CA PHE A 52 -19.81 1.21 1.10
C PHE A 52 -18.29 1.07 1.19
N MET A 53 -17.73 1.46 2.34
CA MET A 53 -16.30 1.35 2.59
C MET A 53 -15.86 -0.11 2.73
N GLN A 54 -16.62 -0.94 3.44
CA GLN A 54 -16.37 -2.38 3.55
C GLN A 54 -16.50 -3.09 2.21
N LEU A 55 -17.41 -2.66 1.33
CA LEU A 55 -17.54 -3.21 -0.02
C LEU A 55 -16.33 -2.89 -0.91
N SER A 56 -15.78 -1.67 -0.81
CA SER A 56 -14.67 -1.23 -1.67
C SER A 56 -13.29 -1.70 -1.22
N SER A 57 -13.09 -1.93 0.08
CA SER A 57 -11.79 -2.26 0.67
C SER A 57 -11.14 -3.57 0.13
N PRO A 58 -11.85 -4.71 0.05
CA PRO A 58 -11.23 -6.02 -0.19
C PRO A 58 -10.54 -6.16 -1.54
N TRP A 59 -11.13 -5.59 -2.60
CA TRP A 59 -10.66 -5.79 -3.97
C TRP A 59 -9.76 -4.67 -4.47
N ARG A 60 -9.91 -3.44 -3.95
CA ARG A 60 -9.14 -2.26 -4.42
C ARG A 60 -7.64 -2.45 -4.28
N LEU A 61 -7.17 -2.94 -3.14
CA LEU A 61 -5.73 -3.18 -2.90
C LEU A 61 -5.22 -4.36 -3.73
N GLY A 62 -5.98 -5.47 -3.77
CA GLY A 62 -5.64 -6.62 -4.62
C GLY A 62 -5.51 -6.25 -6.10
N LEU A 63 -6.40 -5.38 -6.58
CA LEU A 63 -6.37 -4.84 -7.93
C LEU A 63 -5.11 -4.02 -8.21
N LEU A 64 -4.72 -3.14 -7.29
CA LEU A 64 -3.49 -2.35 -7.42
C LEU A 64 -2.24 -3.24 -7.42
N PHE A 65 -2.18 -4.27 -6.56
CA PHE A 65 -1.10 -5.25 -6.56
C PHE A 65 -1.04 -6.04 -7.88
N LEU A 66 -2.18 -6.47 -8.40
CA LEU A 66 -2.26 -7.17 -9.69
C LEU A 66 -1.74 -6.30 -10.84
N ILE A 67 -2.19 -5.05 -10.93
CA ILE A 67 -1.75 -4.09 -11.95
C ILE A 67 -0.24 -3.82 -11.80
N ALA A 68 0.25 -3.68 -10.57
CA ALA A 68 1.66 -3.46 -10.31
C ALA A 68 2.52 -4.68 -10.71
N GLY A 69 2.05 -5.89 -10.43
CA GLY A 69 2.69 -7.14 -10.85
C GLY A 69 2.77 -7.29 -12.37
N ALA A 70 1.68 -7.05 -13.09
CA ALA A 70 1.66 -7.05 -14.56
C ALA A 70 2.64 -6.00 -15.14
N ALA A 71 2.67 -4.81 -14.57
CA ALA A 71 3.64 -3.78 -14.96
C ALA A 71 5.09 -4.16 -14.61
N CYS A 72 5.31 -4.94 -13.54
CA CYS A 72 6.62 -5.43 -13.13
C CYS A 72 7.13 -6.51 -14.09
N GLN A 73 6.27 -7.42 -14.56
CA GLN A 73 6.62 -8.42 -15.58
C GLN A 73 7.10 -7.76 -16.87
N GLY A 74 6.37 -6.76 -17.37
CA GLY A 74 6.77 -6.02 -18.56
C GLY A 74 8.10 -5.27 -18.41
N LEU A 75 8.41 -4.79 -17.20
CA LEU A 75 9.70 -4.16 -16.89
C LEU A 75 10.83 -5.19 -16.82
N PHE A 76 10.58 -6.34 -16.17
CA PHE A 76 11.50 -7.46 -16.07
C PHE A 76 11.91 -7.99 -17.44
N ALA A 77 10.95 -8.15 -18.35
CA ALA A 77 11.22 -8.59 -19.72
C ALA A 77 12.14 -7.60 -20.49
N ARG A 78 12.11 -6.30 -20.18
CA ARG A 78 12.89 -5.27 -20.89
C ARG A 78 14.26 -4.98 -20.27
N ARG A 79 14.37 -5.05 -18.95
CA ARG A 79 15.55 -4.58 -18.20
C ARG A 79 16.23 -5.67 -17.37
N GLY A 80 15.69 -6.89 -17.39
CA GLY A 80 16.13 -7.99 -16.54
C GLY A 80 15.90 -7.75 -15.05
N ALA A 81 16.35 -8.68 -14.22
CA ALA A 81 16.17 -8.64 -12.78
C ALA A 81 16.81 -7.39 -12.14
N LEU A 82 18.11 -7.18 -12.38
CA LEU A 82 18.86 -6.07 -11.77
C LEU A 82 18.33 -4.70 -12.19
N GLY A 83 17.99 -4.51 -13.48
CA GLY A 83 17.41 -3.26 -13.96
C GLY A 83 16.04 -2.98 -13.36
N THR A 84 15.21 -4.01 -13.21
CA THR A 84 13.90 -3.91 -12.55
C THR A 84 14.04 -3.49 -11.09
N LEU A 85 14.95 -4.12 -10.34
CA LEU A 85 15.18 -3.80 -8.93
C LEU A 85 15.70 -2.37 -8.75
N LYS A 86 16.64 -1.92 -9.60
CA LYS A 86 17.15 -0.55 -9.55
C LYS A 86 16.04 0.48 -9.81
N ASP A 87 15.24 0.28 -10.86
CA ASP A 87 14.14 1.19 -11.20
C ASP A 87 13.07 1.22 -10.10
N ARG A 88 12.69 0.06 -9.55
CA ARG A 88 11.68 -0.04 -8.50
C ARG A 88 12.16 0.56 -7.19
N SER A 89 13.43 0.34 -6.83
CA SER A 89 14.01 0.93 -5.62
C SER A 89 13.98 2.45 -5.67
N LEU A 90 14.42 3.05 -6.78
CA LEU A 90 14.39 4.52 -6.92
C LEU A 90 12.97 5.08 -6.99
N ARG A 91 12.04 4.41 -7.68
CA ARG A 91 10.67 4.91 -7.86
C ARG A 91 9.75 4.67 -6.66
N LEU A 92 10.10 3.75 -5.76
CA LEU A 92 9.30 3.42 -4.59
C LEU A 92 9.93 3.93 -3.30
N LEU A 93 11.22 3.63 -3.06
CA LEU A 93 11.88 3.96 -1.78
C LEU A 93 12.14 5.46 -1.65
N LEU A 94 12.52 6.16 -2.72
CA LEU A 94 12.74 7.60 -2.63
C LEU A 94 11.45 8.37 -2.33
N PRO A 95 10.32 8.14 -3.04
CA PRO A 95 9.04 8.73 -2.64
C PRO A 95 8.54 8.26 -1.27
N LEU A 96 8.83 7.03 -0.87
CA LEU A 96 8.49 6.52 0.47
C LEU A 96 9.20 7.33 1.55
N LEU A 97 10.53 7.48 1.48
CA LEU A 97 11.30 8.24 2.44
C LEU A 97 10.86 9.70 2.49
N PHE A 98 10.66 10.33 1.33
CA PHE A 98 10.13 11.68 1.27
C PHE A 98 8.73 11.78 1.91
N GLY A 99 7.85 10.85 1.58
CA GLY A 99 6.50 10.77 2.14
C GLY A 99 6.50 10.59 3.65
N MET A 100 7.36 9.72 4.18
CA MET A 100 7.54 9.53 5.63
C MET A 100 7.95 10.82 6.33
N LEU A 101 8.94 11.54 5.78
CA LEU A 101 9.54 12.71 6.42
C LEU A 101 8.73 14.01 6.28
N VAL A 102 7.93 14.14 5.22
CA VAL A 102 7.27 15.40 4.85
C VAL A 102 5.75 15.30 4.92
N ILE A 103 5.18 14.17 4.51
CA ILE A 103 3.72 14.01 4.40
C ILE A 103 3.15 13.29 5.63
N VAL A 104 3.81 12.24 6.10
CA VAL A 104 3.36 11.43 7.24
C VAL A 104 3.68 12.10 8.56
N THR A 105 4.83 12.79 8.69
CA THR A 105 5.18 13.43 9.97
C THR A 105 4.14 14.44 10.47
N PRO A 106 3.57 15.35 9.64
CA PRO A 106 2.46 16.20 10.08
C PRO A 106 1.22 15.40 10.50
N GLN A 107 0.89 14.31 9.81
CA GLN A 107 -0.27 13.47 10.14
C GLN A 107 -0.08 12.81 11.52
N ALA A 108 1.09 12.20 11.74
CA ALA A 108 1.45 11.61 13.02
C ALA A 108 1.50 12.64 14.15
N TYR A 109 1.96 13.86 13.87
CA TYR A 109 1.94 14.95 14.85
C TYR A 109 0.52 15.28 15.31
N TYR A 110 -0.41 15.51 14.38
CA TYR A 110 -1.80 15.83 14.73
C TYR A 110 -2.52 14.67 15.41
N GLU A 111 -2.22 13.43 15.02
CA GLU A 111 -2.71 12.25 15.72
C GLU A 111 -2.23 12.21 17.18
N VAL A 112 -0.93 12.33 17.42
CA VAL A 112 -0.40 12.34 18.80
C VAL A 112 -0.95 13.53 19.57
N LEU A 113 -1.02 14.72 18.96
CA LEU A 113 -1.60 15.91 19.59
C LEU A 113 -3.07 15.73 19.99
N THR A 114 -3.85 14.98 19.23
CA THR A 114 -5.29 14.80 19.50
C THR A 114 -5.58 13.60 20.40
N GLN A 115 -4.76 12.55 20.33
CA GLN A 115 -5.05 11.27 20.98
C GLN A 115 -4.19 11.00 22.21
N ALA A 116 -2.96 11.52 22.26
CA ALA A 116 -2.00 11.30 23.35
C ALA A 116 -1.08 12.53 23.53
N PRO A 117 -1.65 13.73 23.80
CA PRO A 117 -0.88 14.97 23.90
C PRO A 117 0.20 14.92 24.99
N GLU A 118 0.01 14.10 26.03
CA GLU A 118 0.99 13.88 27.10
C GLU A 118 2.32 13.25 26.63
N VAL A 119 2.35 12.66 25.43
CA VAL A 119 3.54 12.03 24.86
C VAL A 119 4.36 12.99 23.99
N LEU A 120 3.87 14.22 23.76
CA LEU A 120 4.58 15.19 22.95
C LEU A 120 5.88 15.67 23.64
N PRO A 121 7.01 15.71 22.91
CA PRO A 121 8.28 16.18 23.46
C PRO A 121 8.32 17.71 23.59
N GLY A 122 9.14 18.20 24.52
CA GLY A 122 9.48 19.63 24.62
C GLY A 122 8.27 20.51 24.98
N ASP A 123 8.09 21.58 24.22
CA ASP A 123 6.95 22.50 24.34
C ASP A 123 5.69 22.02 23.61
N GLY A 124 5.73 20.81 23.04
CA GLY A 124 4.68 20.25 22.20
C GLY A 124 4.67 20.82 20.77
N GLY A 125 5.67 21.62 20.39
CA GLY A 125 5.79 22.19 19.07
C GLY A 125 6.13 21.17 17.98
N TYR A 126 5.69 21.46 16.75
CA TYR A 126 5.92 20.59 15.59
C TYR A 126 7.39 20.28 15.33
N LEU A 127 8.31 21.23 15.54
CA LEU A 127 9.74 21.01 15.30
C LEU A 127 10.37 20.05 16.30
N ASP A 128 9.95 20.10 17.57
CA ASP A 128 10.41 19.17 18.59
C ASP A 128 9.84 17.77 18.35
N PHE A 129 8.57 17.69 17.94
CA PHE A 129 8.00 16.44 17.46
C PHE A 129 8.74 15.87 16.24
N TRP A 130 9.08 16.71 15.26
CA TRP A 130 9.79 16.27 14.06
C TRP A 130 11.18 15.70 14.40
N ARG A 131 11.90 16.29 15.36
CA ARG A 131 13.16 15.72 15.88
C ARG A 131 12.95 14.39 16.58
N PHE A 132 11.92 14.28 17.43
CA PHE A 132 11.55 13.04 18.11
C PHE A 132 11.17 11.92 17.12
N TYR A 133 10.42 12.28 16.07
CA TYR A 133 10.03 11.38 14.98
C TYR A 133 11.26 10.78 14.28
N LEU A 134 12.32 11.56 14.08
CA LEU A 134 13.57 11.10 13.48
C LEU A 134 14.41 10.20 14.40
N THR A 135 14.30 10.35 15.72
CA THR A 135 15.05 9.55 16.70
C THR A 135 14.44 8.16 16.97
N ALA A 136 13.55 7.71 16.09
CA ALA A 136 12.76 6.49 16.24
C ALA A 136 11.93 6.45 17.54
N GLY A 137 11.32 7.59 17.87
CA GLY A 137 10.45 7.72 19.04
C GLY A 137 9.25 6.75 18.98
N LYS A 138 8.77 6.36 20.16
CA LYS A 138 7.57 5.53 20.32
C LYS A 138 6.52 6.37 21.05
N ALA A 139 5.36 6.57 20.44
CA ALA A 139 4.22 7.21 21.09
C ALA A 139 3.14 6.18 21.38
N CYS A 140 2.76 6.01 22.65
CA CYS A 140 1.80 5.01 23.08
C CYS A 140 0.55 5.65 23.67
N ARG A 141 -0.61 5.12 23.27
CA ARG A 141 -1.92 5.34 23.87
C ARG A 141 -2.38 4.03 24.50
N GLY A 142 -2.05 3.82 25.78
CA GLY A 142 -2.24 2.53 26.43
C GLY A 142 -1.38 1.45 25.78
N ASP A 143 -2.00 0.35 25.33
CA ASP A 143 -1.31 -0.77 24.65
C ASP A 143 -1.04 -0.50 23.16
N ASP A 144 -1.69 0.52 22.58
CA ASP A 144 -1.53 0.88 21.18
C ASP A 144 -0.37 1.86 21.02
N CYS A 145 0.68 1.44 20.31
CA CYS A 145 1.90 2.20 20.20
C CYS A 145 2.31 2.42 18.75
N MET A 146 2.38 3.69 18.36
CA MET A 146 2.96 4.11 17.10
C MET A 146 4.48 4.18 17.22
N VAL A 147 5.16 3.36 16.42
CA VAL A 147 6.61 3.42 16.26
C VAL A 147 6.95 4.38 15.12
N MET A 148 7.77 5.37 15.40
CA MET A 148 8.25 6.32 14.40
C MET A 148 9.67 5.92 13.97
N PRO A 149 10.12 6.30 12.76
CA PRO A 149 9.33 6.85 11.65
C PRO A 149 8.32 5.83 11.08
N THR A 150 7.05 6.22 10.96
CA THR A 150 5.99 5.39 10.35
C THR A 150 5.74 5.77 8.89
N TRP A 151 5.35 4.81 8.05
CA TRP A 151 4.84 5.05 6.70
C TRP A 151 3.33 5.29 6.64
N ASN A 152 2.57 4.97 7.70
CA ASN A 152 1.10 5.06 7.74
C ASN A 152 0.46 4.62 6.40
N HIS A 153 -0.28 5.50 5.74
CA HIS A 153 -0.97 5.21 4.47
C HIS A 153 -0.06 4.84 3.30
N LEU A 154 1.25 5.08 3.40
CA LEU A 154 2.25 4.73 2.40
C LEU A 154 2.72 3.28 2.51
N TRP A 155 2.22 2.49 3.46
CA TRP A 155 2.57 1.08 3.66
C TRP A 155 2.54 0.27 2.36
N PHE A 156 1.67 0.60 1.40
CA PHE A 156 1.62 -0.12 0.13
C PHE A 156 2.93 -0.07 -0.69
N LEU A 157 3.75 0.99 -0.55
CA LEU A 157 5.01 1.18 -1.27
C LEU A 157 6.10 0.16 -0.86
N PRO A 158 6.46 -0.01 0.43
CA PRO A 158 7.43 -1.02 0.84
C PRO A 158 6.98 -2.45 0.51
N TYR A 159 5.67 -2.76 0.58
CA TYR A 159 5.16 -4.06 0.14
C TYR A 159 5.33 -4.28 -1.37
N LEU A 160 5.04 -3.27 -2.20
CA LEU A 160 5.31 -3.36 -3.64
C LEU A 160 6.79 -3.59 -3.94
N TRP A 161 7.67 -2.89 -3.22
CA TRP A 161 9.10 -3.07 -3.37
C TRP A 161 9.54 -4.47 -2.97
N LEU A 162 9.09 -4.96 -1.80
CA LEU A 162 9.38 -6.30 -1.31
C LEU A 162 8.89 -7.37 -2.29
N TYR A 163 7.67 -7.26 -2.80
CA TYR A 163 7.12 -8.19 -3.79
C TYR A 163 7.88 -8.14 -5.12
N ALA A 164 8.39 -6.98 -5.53
CA ALA A 164 9.25 -6.89 -6.70
C ALA A 164 10.60 -7.60 -6.48
N VAL A 165 11.19 -7.47 -5.28
CA VAL A 165 12.41 -8.19 -4.88
C VAL A 165 12.18 -9.70 -4.88
N LEU A 166 11.16 -10.17 -4.17
CA LEU A 166 10.80 -11.58 -4.09
C LEU A 166 10.46 -12.15 -5.47
N GLY A 167 9.71 -11.42 -6.29
CA GLY A 167 9.40 -11.82 -7.66
C GLY A 167 10.64 -11.94 -8.54
N ALA A 168 11.58 -11.00 -8.46
CA ALA A 168 12.83 -11.05 -9.21
C ALA A 168 13.74 -12.20 -8.75
N LEU A 169 13.78 -12.49 -7.44
CA LEU A 169 14.49 -13.64 -6.88
C LEU A 169 13.84 -14.95 -7.33
N ALA A 170 12.53 -15.08 -7.18
CA ALA A 170 11.76 -16.26 -7.57
C ALA A 170 11.92 -16.55 -9.06
N ALA A 171 11.88 -15.53 -9.93
CA ALA A 171 12.10 -15.69 -11.38
C ALA A 171 13.48 -16.28 -11.73
N ARG A 172 14.45 -16.22 -10.82
CA ARG A 172 15.78 -16.83 -10.99
C ARG A 172 15.77 -18.34 -10.77
N PHE A 173 14.84 -18.84 -9.96
CA PHE A 173 14.73 -20.25 -9.57
C PHE A 173 13.54 -20.97 -10.22
N ILE A 174 12.47 -20.23 -10.52
CA ILE A 174 11.24 -20.76 -11.09
C ILE A 174 11.26 -20.48 -12.60
N ARG A 175 11.44 -21.54 -13.39
CA ARG A 175 11.20 -21.50 -14.83
C ARG A 175 9.78 -22.00 -15.09
N LEU A 176 8.83 -21.08 -15.18
CA LEU A 176 7.48 -21.41 -15.65
C LEU A 176 7.57 -21.67 -17.16
N GLY A 177 7.50 -22.94 -17.55
CA GLY A 177 7.38 -23.38 -18.93
C GLY A 177 5.93 -23.75 -19.25
N GLY A 178 5.44 -23.30 -20.40
CA GLY A 178 4.12 -23.66 -20.92
C GLY A 178 3.11 -22.51 -20.94
N GLU A 179 2.40 -22.37 -22.05
CA GLU A 179 1.22 -21.50 -22.14
C GLU A 179 0.03 -22.21 -21.47
N LEU A 180 -0.45 -21.68 -20.34
CA LEU A 180 -1.72 -22.13 -19.78
C LEU A 180 -2.86 -21.64 -20.69
N ARG A 181 -3.42 -22.57 -21.46
CA ARG A 181 -4.63 -22.34 -22.26
C ARG A 181 -5.86 -22.52 -21.38
N LEU A 182 -6.22 -21.45 -20.68
CA LEU A 182 -7.43 -21.39 -19.87
C LEU A 182 -8.53 -20.58 -20.59
N PRO A 183 -9.82 -20.94 -20.40
CA PRO A 183 -10.93 -20.14 -20.90
C PRO A 183 -10.91 -18.74 -20.26
N THR A 184 -11.38 -17.72 -20.98
CA THR A 184 -11.27 -16.31 -20.56
C THR A 184 -11.79 -16.03 -19.15
N TRP A 185 -12.86 -16.69 -18.72
CA TRP A 185 -13.42 -16.54 -17.37
C TRP A 185 -12.49 -17.04 -16.26
N ALA A 186 -11.66 -18.06 -16.54
CA ALA A 186 -10.74 -18.61 -15.56
C ALA A 186 -9.66 -17.59 -15.18
N TRP A 187 -9.28 -16.70 -16.11
CA TRP A 187 -8.35 -15.60 -15.80
C TRP A 187 -8.91 -14.57 -14.82
N LEU A 188 -10.24 -14.49 -14.65
CA LEU A 188 -10.87 -13.67 -13.61
C LEU A 188 -10.83 -14.36 -12.25
N LEU A 189 -11.08 -15.67 -12.22
CA LEU A 189 -11.13 -16.44 -10.99
C LEU A 189 -9.76 -16.84 -10.45
N LEU A 190 -8.77 -17.02 -11.32
CA LEU A 190 -7.43 -17.47 -10.95
C LEU A 190 -6.71 -16.52 -9.98
N PRO A 191 -6.78 -15.18 -10.10
CA PRO A 191 -6.30 -14.27 -9.07
C PRO A 191 -7.31 -14.08 -7.92
N ALA A 192 -8.63 -14.11 -8.20
CA ALA A 192 -9.65 -13.79 -7.21
C ALA A 192 -9.83 -14.88 -6.15
N LEU A 193 -9.81 -16.15 -6.55
CA LEU A 193 -10.11 -17.28 -5.68
C LEU A 193 -9.02 -17.52 -4.63
N PRO A 194 -7.72 -17.54 -4.96
CA PRO A 194 -6.66 -17.62 -3.95
C PRO A 194 -6.71 -16.44 -2.98
N LEU A 195 -6.97 -15.21 -3.46
CA LEU A 195 -7.09 -14.04 -2.59
C LEU A 195 -8.30 -14.13 -1.65
N ALA A 196 -9.45 -14.62 -2.14
CA ALA A 196 -10.63 -14.84 -1.33
C ALA A 196 -10.38 -15.91 -0.26
N LEU A 197 -9.73 -17.03 -0.62
CA LEU A 197 -9.36 -18.08 0.32
C LEU A 197 -8.37 -17.57 1.37
N LEU A 198 -7.29 -16.89 0.95
CA LEU A 198 -6.34 -16.28 1.89
C LEU A 198 -7.04 -15.31 2.84
N ARG A 199 -7.98 -14.50 2.35
CA ARG A 199 -8.75 -13.60 3.20
C ARG A 199 -9.63 -14.36 4.20
N MET A 200 -10.31 -15.41 3.78
CA MET A 200 -11.18 -16.18 4.68
C MET A 200 -10.40 -16.98 5.72
N PHE A 201 -9.24 -17.55 5.36
CA PHE A 201 -8.52 -18.46 6.25
C PHE A 201 -7.37 -17.80 7.00
N VAL A 202 -6.63 -16.88 6.38
CA VAL A 202 -5.43 -16.26 6.98
C VAL A 202 -5.81 -15.03 7.79
N MET A 203 -6.70 -14.17 7.29
CA MET A 203 -7.05 -12.92 7.98
C MET A 203 -7.72 -13.15 9.34
N LEU A 204 -8.40 -14.29 9.54
CA LEU A 204 -8.97 -14.66 10.84
C LEU A 204 -7.91 -14.96 11.90
N HIS A 205 -6.71 -15.39 11.49
CA HIS A 205 -5.63 -15.78 12.38
C HIS A 205 -4.53 -14.72 12.48
N PHE A 206 -4.41 -13.85 11.48
CA PHE A 206 -3.39 -12.81 11.39
C PHE A 206 -4.05 -11.45 11.13
N PRO A 207 -4.29 -10.64 12.17
CA PRO A 207 -4.84 -9.30 12.01
C PRO A 207 -3.86 -8.40 11.24
N THR A 208 -4.41 -7.46 10.47
CA THR A 208 -3.63 -6.55 9.62
C THR A 208 -2.94 -5.48 10.46
N THR A 209 -1.61 -5.53 10.55
CA THR A 209 -0.79 -4.52 11.25
C THR A 209 -0.38 -3.35 10.35
N HIS A 210 -0.42 -3.51 9.02
CA HIS A 210 0.10 -2.57 8.01
C HIS A 210 1.60 -2.23 8.15
N ASP A 211 2.30 -2.93 9.03
CA ASP A 211 3.73 -2.85 9.25
C ASP A 211 4.40 -4.17 8.86
N LEU A 212 5.68 -4.08 8.50
CA LEU A 212 6.53 -5.25 8.31
C LEU A 212 6.92 -5.79 9.69
N VAL A 213 6.21 -6.83 10.14
CA VAL A 213 6.43 -7.54 11.42
C VAL A 213 6.93 -8.94 11.14
#